data_AF-A0A7X4Y3I3-F1
#
_entry.id   AF-A0A7X4Y3I3-F1
#
_cell.length_a   1.000
_cell.length_b   1.000
_cell.length_c   1.000
_cell.angle_alpha   90.00
_cell.angle_beta   90.00
_cell.angle_gamma   90.00
#
_symmetry.space_group_name_H-M   'P 1'
#
loop_
_entity.id
_entity.type
_entity.pdbx_description
1 polymer ?
#
loop_
_entity_poly.entity_id
_entity_poly.type
_entity_poly.pdbx_seq_one_letter_code
_entity_poly.pdbx_strand_id
1 'polypeptide(L)' 'ILPDVGTSLCYDGREYNLIFVEPLRGYALLERGGKKFEVPLKELLPNHYERALEHCRACPTCCRRVSIDHEATVGATE' A
#
# COMPACT_ATOMS: atom_id res chain seq x y z
N ILE A 1 -0.22 10.01 -4.44
CA ILE A 1 -1.52 9.33 -4.24
C ILE A 1 -1.20 7.85 -4.33
N LEU A 2 -1.17 7.16 -3.18
CA LEU A 2 -0.97 5.71 -3.18
C LEU A 2 -2.28 5.08 -3.67
N PRO A 3 -2.22 3.95 -4.40
CA PRO A 3 -3.42 3.21 -4.74
C PRO A 3 -4.19 2.82 -3.47
N ASP A 4 -5.51 2.87 -3.56
CA ASP A 4 -6.40 2.57 -2.44
C ASP A 4 -6.39 1.08 -2.12
N VAL A 5 -6.39 0.71 -0.83
CA VAL A 5 -6.49 -0.69 -0.41
C VAL A 5 -7.80 -1.28 -0.93
N GLY A 6 -7.76 -2.49 -1.47
CA GLY A 6 -8.86 -3.13 -2.19
C GLY A 6 -8.82 -2.90 -3.71
N THR A 7 -7.93 -2.05 -4.20
CA THR A 7 -7.72 -1.88 -5.64
C THR A 7 -7.02 -3.09 -6.24
N SER A 8 -7.58 -3.63 -7.33
CA SER A 8 -6.89 -4.60 -8.19
C SER A 8 -5.81 -3.89 -9.00
N LEU A 9 -4.59 -4.42 -8.96
CA LEU A 9 -3.45 -3.88 -9.68
C LEU A 9 -2.70 -4.97 -10.44
N CYS A 10 -2.18 -4.59 -11.59
CA CYS A 10 -1.38 -5.48 -12.44
C CYS A 10 0.08 -5.39 -12.00
N TYR A 11 0.63 -6.49 -11.50
CA TYR A 11 2.02 -6.62 -11.08
C TYR A 11 2.58 -7.93 -11.64
N ASP A 12 3.79 -7.89 -12.20
CA ASP A 12 4.45 -9.07 -12.81
C ASP A 12 3.56 -9.80 -13.85
N GLY A 13 2.81 -9.04 -14.64
CA GLY A 13 1.90 -9.58 -15.67
C GLY A 13 0.68 -10.33 -15.12
N ARG A 14 0.35 -10.15 -13.83
CA ARG A 14 -0.79 -10.80 -13.18
C ARG A 14 -1.57 -9.78 -12.33
N GLU A 15 -2.84 -10.07 -12.10
CA GLU A 15 -3.70 -9.26 -11.24
C GLU A 15 -3.56 -9.67 -9.77
N TYR A 16 -3.39 -8.68 -8.90
CA TYR A 16 -3.31 -8.81 -7.44
C TYR A 16 -4.21 -7.77 -6.78
N ASN A 17 -4.73 -8.09 -5.60
CA ASN A 17 -5.43 -7.13 -4.74
C ASN A 17 -4.42 -6.43 -3.83
N LEU A 18 -4.41 -5.11 -3.80
CA LEU A 18 -3.67 -4.36 -2.79
C LEU A 18 -4.37 -4.50 -1.44
N ILE A 19 -3.72 -5.08 -0.44
CA ILE A 19 -4.35 -5.29 0.89
C ILE A 19 -3.74 -4.40 1.97
N PHE A 20 -2.53 -3.86 1.76
CA PHE A 20 -1.89 -2.96 2.71
C PHE A 20 -0.77 -2.15 2.05
N VAL A 21 -0.53 -0.95 2.54
CA VAL A 21 0.60 -0.10 2.13
C VAL A 21 1.32 0.42 3.37
N GLU A 22 2.64 0.23 3.44
CA GLU A 22 3.50 0.75 4.49
C GLU A 22 4.51 1.76 3.91
N PRO A 23 4.13 3.04 3.82
CA PRO A 23 4.97 4.07 3.19
C PRO A 23 6.29 4.29 3.92
N LEU A 24 6.31 4.16 5.25
CA LEU A 24 7.49 4.45 6.06
C LEU A 24 8.58 3.42 5.81
N ARG A 25 8.20 2.13 5.80
CA ARG A 25 9.11 1.01 5.54
C ARG A 25 9.32 0.75 4.05
N GLY A 26 8.46 1.28 3.17
CA GLY A 26 8.65 1.27 1.72
C GLY A 26 8.15 0.00 1.03
N TYR A 27 7.15 -0.68 1.60
CA TYR A 27 6.55 -1.88 1.01
C TYR A 27 5.02 -1.80 0.94
N ALA A 28 4.42 -2.66 0.12
CA ALA A 28 3.01 -2.95 0.09
C ALA A 28 2.80 -4.46 0.20
N LEU A 29 1.61 -4.86 0.66
CA LEU A 29 1.17 -6.25 0.64
C LEU A 29 0.13 -6.43 -0.47
N LEU A 30 0.39 -7.41 -1.33
CA LEU A 30 -0.50 -7.84 -2.39
C LEU A 30 -1.10 -9.20 -2.05
N GLU A 31 -2.34 -9.44 -2.43
CA GLU A 31 -3.02 -10.72 -2.27
C GLU A 31 -3.43 -11.31 -3.62
N ARG A 32 -3.23 -12.63 -3.77
CA ARG A 32 -3.79 -13.40 -4.87
C ARG A 32 -4.12 -14.81 -4.41
N GLY A 33 -5.39 -15.19 -4.54
CA GLY A 33 -5.86 -16.54 -4.17
C GLY A 33 -5.56 -16.91 -2.72
N GLY A 34 -5.69 -15.96 -1.79
CA GLY A 34 -5.43 -16.14 -0.36
C GLY A 34 -3.94 -16.15 0.05
N LYS A 35 -3.01 -15.94 -0.90
CA LYS A 35 -1.59 -15.79 -0.61
C LYS A 35 -1.19 -14.32 -0.60
N LYS A 36 -0.43 -13.92 0.43
CA LYS A 36 0.09 -12.56 0.60
C LYS A 36 1.53 -12.46 0.11
N PHE A 37 1.85 -11.38 -0.58
CA PHE A 37 3.16 -11.09 -1.15
C PHE A 37 3.60 -9.70 -0.70
N GLU A 38 4.79 -9.59 -0.10
CA GLU A 38 5.41 -8.31 0.17
C GLU A 38 6.11 -7.81 -1.10
N VAL A 39 5.78 -6.59 -1.52
CA VAL A 39 6.33 -5.98 -2.72
C VAL A 39 6.88 -4.60 -2.37
N PRO A 40 8.11 -4.26 -2.79
CA PRO A 40 8.67 -2.92 -2.60
C PRO A 40 7.83 -1.87 -3.32
N LEU A 41 7.53 -0.74 -2.66
CA LEU A 41 6.74 0.34 -3.27
C LEU A 41 7.41 0.92 -4.52
N LYS A 42 8.74 0.88 -4.59
CA LYS A 42 9.51 1.30 -5.77
C LYS A 42 9.22 0.48 -7.04
N GLU A 43 8.72 -0.76 -6.89
CA GLU A 43 8.39 -1.63 -8.02
C GLU A 43 6.92 -1.47 -8.46
N LEU A 44 6.08 -0.89 -7.60
CA LEU A 44 4.66 -0.65 -7.87
C LEU A 44 4.37 0.76 -8.37
N LEU A 45 5.19 1.72 -7.97
CA LEU A 45 4.91 3.13 -8.18
C LEU A 45 5.73 3.69 -9.36
N PRO A 46 5.17 4.65 -10.10
CA PRO A 46 5.86 5.25 -11.23
C PRO A 46 7.18 5.95 -10.81
N ASN A 47 8.07 6.12 -11.78
CA ASN A 47 9.35 6.82 -11.57
C ASN A 47 9.14 8.17 -10.88
N HIS A 48 10.04 8.53 -9.96
CA HIS A 48 10.00 9.76 -9.13
C HIS A 48 9.00 9.78 -7.97
N TYR A 49 8.25 8.70 -7.74
CA TYR A 49 7.42 8.57 -6.54
C TYR A 49 8.23 8.51 -5.24
N GLU A 50 9.53 8.19 -5.33
CA GLU A 50 10.48 8.21 -4.21
C GLU A 50 10.44 9.54 -3.45
N ARG A 51 10.34 10.68 -4.15
CA ARG A 51 10.29 12.00 -3.52
C ARG A 51 9.04 12.17 -2.64
N ALA A 52 7.92 11.57 -3.03
CA ALA A 52 6.69 11.56 -2.22
C ALA A 52 6.83 10.65 -1.00
N LEU A 53 7.54 9.52 -1.12
CA LEU A 53 7.86 8.64 0.01
C LEU A 53 8.87 9.27 0.97
N GLU A 54 9.86 10.02 0.47
CA GLU A 54 10.79 10.78 1.30
C GLU A 54 10.06 11.88 2.08
N HIS A 55 9.18 12.63 1.41
CA HIS A 55 8.36 13.66 2.07
C HIS A 55 7.42 13.05 3.12
N CYS A 56 6.89 11.86 2.84
CA CYS A 56 6.10 11.07 3.77
C CYS A 56 6.90 10.65 5.02
N ARG A 57 8.14 10.18 4.84
CA ARG A 57 9.05 9.84 5.95
C ARG A 57 9.45 11.06 6.77
N ALA A 58 9.65 12.21 6.12
CA ALA A 58 9.99 13.47 6.77
C ALA A 58 8.80 14.08 7.55
N CYS A 59 7.57 13.73 7.18
CA CYS A 59 6.34 14.16 7.84
C CYS A 59 5.47 12.94 8.21
N PRO A 60 5.74 12.26 9.34
CA PRO A 60 5.00 11.05 9.72
C PRO A 60 3.49 11.30 9.88
N THR A 61 3.09 12.52 10.27
CA THR A 61 1.69 12.96 10.34
C THR A 61 1.01 13.08 8.97
N CYS A 62 1.76 13.34 7.89
CA CYS A 62 1.23 13.46 6.53
C CYS A 62 0.79 12.09 5.98
N CYS A 63 1.38 11.00 6.46
CA CYS A 63 1.06 9.63 6.03
C CYS A 63 0.22 8.85 7.04
N ARG A 64 0.24 9.26 8.32
CA ARG A 64 -0.62 8.67 9.36
C ARG A 64 -2.11 8.80 9.06
N ARG A 65 -2.53 9.84 8.34
CA ARG A 65 -3.93 10.01 7.93
C ARG A 65 -4.41 8.94 6.94
N VAL A 66 -3.48 8.29 6.23
CA VAL A 66 -3.78 7.16 5.36
C VAL A 66 -3.77 5.85 6.16
N SER A 67 -2.84 5.69 7.12
CA SER A 67 -2.80 4.49 7.98
C SER A 67 -3.99 4.35 8.92
N ILE A 68 -4.53 5.45 9.47
CA ILE A 68 -5.68 5.41 10.39
C ILE A 68 -7.00 5.07 9.67
N ASP A 69 -7.12 5.40 8.38
CA ASP A 69 -8.32 5.08 7.59
C ASP A 69 -8.32 3.60 7.14
N HIS A 70 -7.15 3.00 6.94
CA HIS A 70 -7.00 1.60 6.50
C HIS A 70 -6.90 0.57 7.66
N GLU A 71 -6.88 0.99 8.93
CA GLU A 71 -7.05 0.08 10.08
C GLU A 71 -8.52 -0.12 10.48
N ALA A 72 -9.46 0.59 9.87
CA ALA A 72 -10.89 0.41 10.14
C ALA A 72 -11.52 -0.57 9.13
N THR A 73 -12.15 -1.62 9.65
CA THR A 73 -13.06 -2.58 8.99
C THR A 73 -12.47 -3.83 8.33
N VAL A 74 -11.71 -4.62 9.09
CA VAL A 74 -11.87 -6.08 9.04
C VAL A 74 -12.18 -6.58 10.44
N GLY A 75 -13.46 -6.51 10.82
CA GLY A 75 -13.90 -7.04 12.12
C GLY A 75 -15.15 -6.36 12.67
N ALA A 76 -16.32 -6.79 12.19
CA ALA A 76 -17.55 -6.87 12.97
C ALA A 76 -18.58 -7.65 12.14
N THR A 77 -18.60 -8.97 12.31
CA THR A 77 -19.76 -9.79 11.98
C THR A 77 -20.24 -10.37 13.29
N GLU A 78 -21.27 -9.75 13.86
CA GLU A 78 -22.22 -10.34 14.81
C GLU A 78 -23.62 -9.84 14.43
#